data_AF-L8GNC9-F1
#
_entry.id   AF-L8GNC9-F1
#
_cell.length_a   1.000
_cell.length_b   1.000
_cell.length_c   1.000
_cell.angle_alpha   90.00
_cell.angle_beta   90.00
_cell.angle_gamma   90.00
#
_symmetry.space_group_name_H-M   'P 1'
#
loop_
_entity.id
_entity.type
_entity.pdbx_description
1 polymer ?
#
loop_
_entity_poly.entity_id
_entity_poly.type
_entity_poly.pdbx_seq_one_letter_code
_entity_poly.pdbx_strand_id
1 'polypeptide(L)'
;MHCRWCWGCLAGLFMLQVVLLWWWLPAASVAPPSIAQPQPALSKECHAALTALETTKGELFYRVATARLMVADYARLRRDFLRLHSMSDEAIDAWLLDEVAFLSSNHFAHEYQDPPPGGAQKGSGPYRRKVHTAPQRAIDKQGVPIARNLSVVRPPRYDRAAVFILSRSGEVVEMLDVKGVGLVPPNPPISQAYLTGVLPIYEAVAEFMWATVVQRILDESGSNVRVLPHYAVIDLGFDIVVYPNTTWLSPAKGTVGAALLVRAAHCREGTHRMTNNESLLLEKTFRRYGLSTCAGRLYRGSWACALNYQGSTDKQLLDLAPFKTLQPDQWDWPVVVDDWQSPDREMLVVDLSGYRPDARLMVNRDDYYWGLSGEGSTRAHRRLYHFTLALHKRWQRGAGVSRTELLAEIEGAIMQLPFMS
;
A
#
# COMPACT_ATOMS: atom_id res chain seq x y z
N MET A 1 -24.29 -33.13 66.99
CA MET A 1 -23.60 -33.62 65.78
C MET A 1 -24.25 -32.97 64.56
N HIS A 2 -23.66 -31.90 64.04
CA HIS A 2 -24.17 -31.17 62.86
C HIS A 2 -23.41 -31.62 61.61
N CYS A 3 -24.16 -32.11 60.63
CA CYS A 3 -23.64 -32.59 59.36
C CYS A 3 -23.44 -31.40 58.41
N ARG A 4 -22.18 -30.95 58.28
CA ARG A 4 -21.73 -29.94 57.32
C ARG A 4 -21.19 -30.63 56.05
N TRP A 5 -22.04 -31.18 55.21
CA TRP A 5 -21.63 -31.61 53.86
C TRP A 5 -22.76 -31.32 52.87
N CYS A 6 -22.39 -31.02 51.62
CA CYS A 6 -23.25 -30.86 50.42
C CYS A 6 -23.71 -29.45 49.99
N TRP A 7 -22.83 -28.45 50.00
CA TRP A 7 -22.98 -27.28 49.09
C TRP A 7 -21.98 -27.27 47.92
N GLY A 8 -20.85 -27.99 48.03
CA GLY A 8 -19.83 -28.03 46.98
C GLY A 8 -20.20 -28.80 45.70
N CYS A 9 -21.08 -29.80 45.78
CA CYS A 9 -21.43 -30.64 44.62
C CYS A 9 -22.45 -29.97 43.68
N LEU A 10 -23.30 -29.07 44.18
CA LEU A 10 -24.31 -28.37 43.37
C LEU A 10 -23.69 -27.24 42.52
N ALA A 11 -22.66 -26.56 43.02
CA ALA A 11 -21.94 -25.53 42.25
C ALA A 11 -21.12 -26.10 41.08
N GLY A 12 -20.59 -27.33 41.23
CA GLY A 12 -19.84 -28.02 40.17
C GLY A 12 -20.73 -28.45 39.00
N LEU A 13 -21.96 -28.88 39.27
CA LEU A 13 -22.93 -29.28 38.23
C LEU A 13 -23.48 -28.10 37.43
N PHE A 14 -23.63 -26.93 38.04
CA PHE A 14 -24.09 -25.71 37.36
C PHE A 14 -23.01 -25.12 36.43
N MET A 15 -21.75 -25.15 36.84
CA MET A 15 -20.61 -24.75 36.00
C MET A 15 -20.43 -25.69 34.79
N LEU A 16 -20.64 -27.00 34.97
CA LEU A 16 -20.50 -27.96 33.87
C LEU A 16 -21.60 -27.78 32.80
N GLN A 17 -22.82 -27.41 33.20
CA GLN A 17 -23.91 -27.14 32.25
C GLN A 17 -23.69 -25.85 31.45
N VAL A 18 -23.12 -24.79 32.05
CA VAL A 18 -22.80 -23.55 31.33
C VAL A 18 -21.67 -23.76 30.32
N VAL A 19 -20.66 -24.58 30.64
CA VAL A 19 -19.56 -24.90 29.72
C VAL A 19 -20.04 -25.79 28.56
N LEU A 20 -20.93 -26.75 28.82
CA LEU A 20 -21.47 -27.63 27.77
C LEU A 20 -22.47 -26.90 26.86
N LEU A 21 -23.23 -25.93 27.36
CA LEU A 21 -24.11 -25.07 26.53
C LEU A 21 -23.32 -24.13 25.60
N TRP A 22 -22.10 -23.72 25.98
CA TRP A 22 -21.23 -22.94 25.10
C TRP A 22 -20.60 -23.75 23.96
N TRP A 23 -20.44 -25.07 24.13
CA TRP A 23 -19.87 -25.96 23.11
C TRP A 23 -20.90 -26.52 22.12
N TRP A 24 -22.20 -26.39 22.44
CA TRP A 24 -23.28 -26.94 21.61
C TRP A 24 -24.11 -25.89 20.87
N LEU A 25 -23.78 -24.61 21.00
CA LEU A 25 -24.26 -23.61 20.06
C LEU A 25 -23.47 -23.80 18.76
N PRO A 26 -24.11 -24.24 17.65
CA PRO A 26 -23.44 -24.22 16.35
C PRO A 26 -22.96 -22.79 16.14
N ALA A 27 -21.69 -22.62 15.76
CA ALA A 27 -21.15 -21.32 15.37
C ALA A 27 -22.20 -20.67 14.48
N ALA A 28 -22.84 -19.60 14.98
CA ALA A 28 -23.93 -18.94 14.28
C ALA A 28 -23.39 -18.70 12.87
N SER A 29 -24.00 -19.33 11.87
CA SER A 29 -23.52 -19.20 10.50
C SER A 29 -23.59 -17.72 10.20
N VAL A 30 -22.44 -17.06 10.23
CA VAL A 30 -22.32 -15.69 9.76
C VAL A 30 -22.78 -15.80 8.32
N ALA A 31 -23.98 -15.29 8.03
CA ALA A 31 -24.50 -15.28 6.68
C ALA A 31 -23.37 -14.75 5.79
N PRO A 32 -23.04 -15.43 4.68
CA PRO A 32 -21.98 -14.96 3.80
C PRO A 32 -22.26 -13.48 3.54
N PRO A 33 -21.27 -12.59 3.74
CA PRO A 33 -21.50 -11.16 3.66
C PRO A 33 -22.27 -10.89 2.37
N SER A 34 -23.45 -10.29 2.52
CA SER A 34 -24.32 -9.82 1.43
C SER A 34 -23.44 -9.36 0.29
N ILE A 35 -23.65 -9.92 -0.91
CA ILE A 35 -22.96 -9.56 -2.17
C ILE A 35 -22.59 -8.09 -2.09
N ALA A 36 -21.28 -7.83 -1.96
CA ALA A 36 -20.76 -6.51 -1.68
C ALA A 36 -21.45 -5.52 -2.62
N GLN A 37 -22.13 -4.52 -2.06
CA GLN A 37 -22.66 -3.45 -2.88
C GLN A 37 -21.52 -2.95 -3.79
N PRO A 38 -21.79 -2.69 -5.08
CA PRO A 38 -20.79 -2.10 -5.97
C PRO A 38 -20.17 -0.94 -5.22
N GLN A 39 -18.84 -0.87 -5.23
CA GLN A 39 -18.16 0.15 -4.46
C GLN A 39 -18.81 1.50 -4.73
N PRO A 40 -18.95 2.38 -3.72
CA PRO A 40 -19.34 3.72 -4.03
C PRO A 40 -18.34 4.22 -5.07
N ALA A 41 -18.86 4.60 -6.24
CA ALA A 41 -18.20 5.56 -7.10
C ALA A 41 -17.59 6.63 -6.19
N LEU A 42 -16.40 7.14 -6.56
CA LEU A 42 -15.81 8.35 -5.98
C LEU A 42 -16.89 9.22 -5.32
N SER A 43 -16.73 9.60 -4.05
CA SER A 43 -17.77 10.42 -3.40
C SER A 43 -18.16 11.57 -4.32
N LYS A 44 -19.43 11.98 -4.31
CA LYS A 44 -19.88 13.05 -5.22
C LYS A 44 -19.00 14.29 -5.08
N GLU A 45 -18.53 14.53 -3.86
CA GLU A 45 -17.58 15.57 -3.50
C GLU A 45 -16.21 15.35 -4.17
N CYS A 46 -15.64 14.15 -4.08
CA CYS A 46 -14.37 13.85 -4.73
C CYS A 46 -14.48 13.89 -6.26
N HIS A 47 -15.56 13.37 -6.81
CA HIS A 47 -15.84 13.45 -8.23
C HIS A 47 -15.96 14.91 -8.69
N ALA A 48 -16.70 15.75 -7.96
CA ALA A 48 -16.83 17.17 -8.25
C ALA A 48 -15.48 17.90 -8.11
N ALA A 49 -14.68 17.58 -7.09
CA ALA A 49 -13.36 18.16 -6.90
C ALA A 49 -12.41 17.81 -8.05
N LEU A 50 -12.34 16.54 -8.46
CA LEU A 50 -11.52 16.11 -9.59
C LEU A 50 -12.01 16.74 -10.90
N THR A 51 -13.33 16.80 -11.10
CA THR A 51 -13.92 17.42 -12.30
C THR A 51 -13.66 18.94 -12.33
N ALA A 52 -13.69 19.63 -11.18
CA ALA A 52 -13.38 21.06 -11.10
C ALA A 52 -11.89 21.33 -11.36
N LEU A 53 -11.01 20.44 -10.91
CA LEU A 53 -9.58 20.48 -11.22
C LEU A 53 -9.29 20.18 -12.69
N GLU A 54 -10.18 19.52 -13.41
CA GLU A 54 -10.08 19.21 -14.84
C GLU A 54 -10.14 20.45 -15.77
N THR A 55 -10.21 21.64 -15.20
CA THR A 55 -9.92 22.89 -15.93
C THR A 55 -8.45 23.00 -16.38
N THR A 56 -7.59 22.06 -15.99
CA THR A 56 -6.20 21.99 -16.42
C THR A 56 -6.05 21.55 -17.88
N LYS A 57 -5.24 22.31 -18.64
CA LYS A 57 -4.66 21.85 -19.91
C LYS A 57 -4.12 20.43 -19.73
N GLY A 58 -4.42 19.52 -20.66
CA GLY A 58 -3.88 18.17 -20.62
C GLY A 58 -2.35 18.20 -20.49
N GLU A 59 -1.82 17.18 -19.82
CA GLU A 59 -0.39 17.02 -19.61
C GLU A 59 0.18 16.11 -20.70
N LEU A 60 1.40 16.42 -21.15
CA LEU A 60 2.08 15.62 -22.16
C LEU A 60 2.68 14.38 -21.50
N PHE A 61 2.33 13.22 -22.03
CA PHE A 61 2.82 11.91 -21.58
C PHE A 61 3.42 11.12 -22.74
N TYR A 62 4.36 10.25 -22.41
CA TYR A 62 5.01 9.33 -23.33
C TYR A 62 4.70 7.89 -22.96
N ARG A 63 4.18 7.12 -23.92
CA ARG A 63 3.93 5.69 -23.72
C ARG A 63 5.24 4.94 -23.47
N VAL A 64 5.26 4.05 -22.50
CA VAL A 64 6.41 3.18 -22.23
C VAL A 64 6.27 1.89 -23.05
N ALA A 65 7.01 1.78 -24.14
CA ALA A 65 6.91 0.65 -25.09
C ALA A 65 7.28 -0.71 -24.46
N THR A 66 8.14 -0.69 -23.44
CA THR A 66 8.60 -1.88 -22.72
C THR A 66 7.72 -2.26 -21.54
N ALA A 67 6.62 -1.53 -21.30
CA ALA A 67 5.72 -1.80 -20.20
C ALA A 67 4.97 -3.13 -20.38
N ARG A 68 4.85 -3.88 -19.28
CA ARG A 68 4.20 -5.19 -19.21
C ARG A 68 3.36 -5.27 -17.95
N LEU A 69 2.14 -5.78 -18.08
CA LEU A 69 1.30 -6.03 -16.93
C LEU A 69 1.89 -7.19 -16.11
N MET A 70 2.18 -6.96 -14.83
CA MET A 70 2.74 -7.98 -13.93
C MET A 70 1.63 -8.74 -13.19
N VAL A 71 0.68 -8.02 -12.60
CA VAL A 71 -0.47 -8.61 -11.91
C VAL A 71 -1.68 -7.67 -12.01
N ALA A 72 -2.89 -8.23 -12.06
CA ALA A 72 -4.14 -7.49 -11.98
C ALA A 72 -5.22 -8.28 -11.22
N ASP A 73 -6.08 -7.56 -10.51
CA ASP A 73 -7.32 -8.09 -9.91
C ASP A 73 -8.47 -7.91 -10.90
N TYR A 74 -8.61 -8.86 -11.85
CA TYR A 74 -9.60 -8.75 -12.93
C TYR A 74 -11.03 -8.79 -12.42
N ALA A 75 -11.31 -9.57 -11.37
CA ALA A 75 -12.63 -9.64 -10.76
C ALA A 75 -13.04 -8.25 -10.24
N ARG A 76 -12.12 -7.56 -9.59
CA ARG A 76 -12.33 -6.19 -9.13
C ARG A 76 -12.48 -5.19 -10.27
N LEU A 77 -11.61 -5.23 -11.27
CA LEU A 77 -11.70 -4.38 -12.46
C LEU A 77 -13.07 -4.52 -13.17
N ARG A 78 -13.56 -5.74 -13.36
CA ARG A 78 -14.89 -6.00 -13.97
C ARG A 78 -16.07 -5.52 -13.13
N ARG A 79 -15.89 -5.51 -11.80
CA ARG A 79 -16.90 -5.02 -10.86
C ARG A 79 -16.97 -3.50 -10.87
N ASP A 80 -15.81 -2.85 -10.89
CA ASP A 80 -15.70 -1.41 -10.68
C ASP A 80 -15.77 -0.61 -12.00
N PHE A 81 -15.54 -1.24 -13.16
CA PHE A 81 -15.61 -0.61 -14.48
C PHE A 81 -16.55 -1.38 -15.42
N LEU A 82 -17.73 -0.80 -15.72
CA LEU A 82 -18.76 -1.46 -16.52
C LEU A 82 -18.28 -1.88 -17.91
N ARG A 83 -17.42 -1.07 -18.56
CA ARG A 83 -16.87 -1.39 -19.88
C ARG A 83 -15.99 -2.64 -19.89
N LEU A 84 -15.41 -3.00 -18.74
CA LEU A 84 -14.52 -4.16 -18.62
C LEU A 84 -15.29 -5.44 -18.32
N HIS A 85 -16.56 -5.35 -17.93
CA HIS A 85 -17.36 -6.47 -17.42
C HIS A 85 -17.37 -7.69 -18.36
N SER A 86 -17.47 -7.45 -19.67
CA SER A 86 -17.50 -8.49 -20.71
C SER A 86 -16.16 -8.74 -21.40
N MET A 87 -15.10 -8.03 -21.02
CA MET A 87 -13.77 -8.17 -21.63
C MET A 87 -13.06 -9.41 -21.10
N SER A 88 -12.27 -10.10 -21.95
CA SER A 88 -11.35 -11.15 -21.50
C SER A 88 -10.20 -10.55 -20.69
N ASP A 89 -9.48 -11.37 -19.93
CA ASP A 89 -8.32 -10.90 -19.16
C ASP A 89 -7.28 -10.25 -20.10
N GLU A 90 -7.02 -10.86 -21.27
CA GLU A 90 -6.10 -10.33 -22.29
C GLU A 90 -6.52 -8.95 -22.82
N ALA A 91 -7.83 -8.76 -23.03
CA ALA A 91 -8.37 -7.49 -23.46
C ALA A 91 -8.25 -6.42 -22.36
N ILE A 92 -8.44 -6.80 -21.09
CA ILE A 92 -8.24 -5.91 -19.95
C ILE A 92 -6.76 -5.51 -19.83
N ASP A 93 -5.82 -6.42 -20.10
CA ASP A 93 -4.39 -6.10 -20.09
C ASP A 93 -4.04 -5.06 -21.14
N ALA A 94 -4.49 -5.30 -22.39
CA ALA A 94 -4.25 -4.39 -23.49
C ALA A 94 -4.82 -3.01 -23.17
N TRP A 95 -6.02 -2.96 -22.59
CA TRP A 95 -6.64 -1.73 -22.12
C TRP A 95 -5.81 -1.03 -21.04
N LEU A 96 -5.38 -1.72 -19.98
CA LEU A 96 -4.52 -1.12 -18.95
C LEU A 96 -3.23 -0.54 -19.54
N LEU A 97 -2.59 -1.27 -20.45
CA LEU A 97 -1.34 -0.81 -21.09
C LEU A 97 -1.57 0.36 -22.05
N ASP A 98 -2.71 0.41 -22.75
CA ASP A 98 -3.04 1.48 -23.70
C ASP A 98 -3.51 2.77 -23.01
N GLU A 99 -4.08 2.66 -21.81
CA GLU A 99 -4.66 3.79 -21.07
C GLU A 99 -3.70 4.39 -20.03
N VAL A 100 -2.92 3.57 -19.32
CA VAL A 100 -2.17 4.05 -18.13
C VAL A 100 -0.66 3.79 -18.16
N ALA A 101 -0.11 3.04 -19.12
CA ALA A 101 1.34 2.78 -19.20
C ALA A 101 2.15 3.95 -19.80
N PHE A 102 2.08 5.11 -19.13
CA PHE A 102 2.67 6.36 -19.56
C PHE A 102 3.55 7.00 -18.50
N LEU A 103 4.54 7.77 -18.93
CA LEU A 103 5.35 8.65 -18.09
C LEU A 103 5.20 10.10 -18.53
N SER A 104 5.04 11.00 -17.57
CA SER A 104 4.95 12.44 -17.80
C SER A 104 6.18 12.96 -18.52
N SER A 105 5.99 13.94 -19.42
CA SER A 105 7.09 14.67 -20.05
C SER A 105 8.04 15.30 -19.04
N ASN A 106 7.53 15.65 -17.85
CA ASN A 106 8.32 16.21 -16.76
C ASN A 106 9.35 15.22 -16.21
N HIS A 107 9.14 13.92 -16.39
CA HIS A 107 10.14 12.92 -16.04
C HIS A 107 11.39 13.01 -16.94
N PHE A 108 11.22 13.42 -18.20
CA PHE A 108 12.30 13.51 -19.20
C PHE A 108 12.94 14.90 -19.27
N ALA A 109 12.21 15.94 -18.88
CA ALA A 109 12.69 17.32 -18.90
C ALA A 109 13.88 17.58 -17.95
N HIS A 110 14.16 16.66 -17.02
CA HIS A 110 15.32 16.76 -16.14
C HIS A 110 16.55 16.19 -16.80
N GLU A 111 17.34 17.08 -17.39
CA GLU A 111 18.76 16.85 -17.42
C GLU A 111 19.25 16.89 -15.97
N TYR A 112 19.42 15.73 -15.32
CA TYR A 112 20.12 15.59 -14.03
C TYR A 112 21.43 16.39 -14.12
N GLN A 113 21.40 17.60 -13.58
CA GLN A 113 22.60 18.39 -13.39
C GLN A 113 23.30 17.74 -12.21
N ASP A 114 24.46 17.14 -12.46
CA ASP A 114 25.32 16.69 -11.38
C ASP A 114 25.47 17.86 -10.39
N PRO A 115 25.31 17.63 -9.07
CA PRO A 115 25.53 18.68 -8.10
C PRO A 115 26.92 19.30 -8.34
N PRO A 116 27.07 20.63 -8.27
CA PRO A 116 28.30 21.29 -8.62
C PRO A 116 29.47 20.69 -7.85
N PRO A 117 30.59 20.36 -8.53
CA PRO A 117 31.74 19.75 -7.88
C PRO A 117 32.38 20.75 -6.93
N GLY A 118 32.03 20.66 -5.65
CA GLY A 118 32.50 21.60 -4.64
C GLY A 118 31.67 21.61 -3.37
N GLY A 119 30.42 21.15 -3.42
CA GLY A 119 29.58 20.95 -2.23
C GLY A 119 29.93 19.67 -1.47
N ALA A 120 31.18 19.52 -1.02
CA ALA A 120 31.55 18.43 -0.13
C ALA A 120 30.82 18.64 1.22
N GLN A 121 29.63 18.08 1.38
CA GLN A 121 29.18 17.72 2.72
C GLN A 121 30.21 16.72 3.25
N LYS A 122 31.10 17.20 4.14
CA LYS A 122 32.05 16.37 4.91
C LYS A 122 31.27 15.18 5.49
N GLY A 123 31.41 14.01 4.87
CA GLY A 123 30.73 12.77 5.26
C GLY A 123 30.01 12.05 4.12
N SER A 124 29.69 12.70 3.01
CA SER A 124 29.12 12.05 1.83
C SER A 124 30.22 11.79 0.79
N GLY A 125 30.59 10.52 0.60
CA GLY A 125 31.58 10.10 -0.38
C GLY A 125 31.22 10.52 -1.81
N PRO A 126 32.14 10.36 -2.78
CA PRO A 126 32.01 10.90 -4.13
C PRO A 126 30.87 10.22 -4.91
N TYR A 127 29.67 10.79 -4.83
CA TYR A 127 28.52 10.42 -5.67
C TYR A 127 28.54 11.25 -6.95
N ARG A 128 29.53 10.98 -7.81
CA ARG A 128 29.50 11.39 -9.23
C ARG A 128 29.15 10.15 -10.05
N ARG A 129 27.90 10.03 -10.50
CA ARG A 129 27.58 9.09 -11.58
C ARG A 129 26.35 9.57 -12.33
N LYS A 130 26.50 9.71 -13.65
CA LYS A 130 25.47 10.01 -14.63
C LYS A 130 24.27 9.07 -14.41
N VAL A 131 23.17 9.57 -13.85
CA VAL A 131 21.88 8.85 -13.76
C VAL A 131 21.10 8.92 -15.09
N HIS A 132 21.72 9.47 -16.13
CA HIS A 132 21.13 9.58 -17.46
C HIS A 132 21.07 8.24 -18.21
N THR A 133 19.86 7.87 -18.66
CA THR A 133 19.48 7.29 -19.99
C THR A 133 18.51 6.11 -19.98
N ALA A 134 18.13 5.50 -18.85
CA ALA A 134 17.26 4.31 -18.90
C ALA A 134 15.85 4.60 -19.46
N PRO A 135 15.12 5.65 -19.03
CA PRO A 135 13.79 5.95 -19.58
C PRO A 135 13.85 6.33 -21.06
N GLN A 136 14.84 7.14 -21.46
CA GLN A 136 15.04 7.55 -22.84
C GLN A 136 15.33 6.34 -23.75
N ARG A 137 16.20 5.42 -23.32
CA ARG A 137 16.51 4.19 -24.08
C ARG A 137 15.35 3.20 -24.14
N ALA A 138 14.50 3.16 -23.11
CA ALA A 138 13.28 2.34 -23.09
C ALA A 138 12.23 2.86 -24.09
N ILE A 139 12.30 4.15 -24.44
CA ILE A 139 11.51 4.79 -25.49
C ILE A 139 12.17 4.61 -26.86
N ASP A 140 13.47 4.87 -26.97
CA ASP A 140 14.17 4.97 -28.26
C ASP A 140 14.39 3.62 -28.98
N LYS A 141 14.34 2.49 -28.26
CA LYS A 141 14.69 1.17 -28.84
C LYS A 141 13.66 0.58 -29.79
N GLN A 142 12.42 1.08 -29.84
CA GLN A 142 11.30 0.39 -30.51
C GLN A 142 10.43 1.26 -31.44
N GLY A 143 10.71 2.54 -31.58
CA GLY A 143 9.92 3.44 -32.42
C GLY A 143 9.74 4.79 -31.76
N VAL A 144 9.25 5.77 -32.52
CA VAL A 144 8.99 7.12 -32.03
C VAL A 144 8.11 7.03 -30.77
N PRO A 145 8.49 7.66 -29.64
CA PRO A 145 7.62 7.73 -28.47
C PRO A 145 6.21 8.14 -28.89
N ILE A 146 5.21 7.33 -28.54
CA ILE A 146 3.83 7.74 -28.72
C ILE A 146 3.55 8.79 -27.64
N ALA A 147 3.78 10.05 -28.01
CA ALA A 147 3.44 11.19 -27.20
C ALA A 147 1.93 11.41 -27.27
N ARG A 148 1.27 11.48 -26.12
CA ARG A 148 -0.15 11.77 -26.01
C ARG A 148 -0.36 12.91 -25.02
N ASN A 149 -1.25 13.82 -25.38
CA ASN A 149 -1.76 14.81 -24.44
C ASN A 149 -2.95 14.17 -23.72
N LEU A 150 -2.74 13.76 -22.47
CA LEU A 150 -3.74 13.01 -21.70
C LEU A 150 -4.49 13.93 -20.75
N SER A 151 -5.79 13.68 -20.57
CA SER A 151 -6.58 14.33 -19.53
C SER A 151 -6.22 13.69 -18.19
N VAL A 152 -5.41 14.40 -17.41
CA VAL A 152 -5.02 13.97 -16.07
C VAL A 152 -5.21 15.10 -15.09
N VAL A 153 -5.46 14.72 -13.83
CA VAL A 153 -5.48 15.63 -12.69
C VAL A 153 -4.43 15.18 -11.70
N ARG A 154 -3.67 16.13 -11.16
CA ARG A 154 -2.74 15.88 -10.05
C ARG A 154 -3.23 16.61 -8.81
N PRO A 155 -4.01 15.95 -7.94
CA PRO A 155 -4.40 16.52 -6.66
C PRO A 155 -3.17 17.03 -5.88
N PRO A 156 -3.33 18.04 -5.00
CA PRO A 156 -2.24 18.52 -4.18
C PRO A 156 -1.48 17.37 -3.49
N ARG A 157 -0.14 17.43 -3.52
CA ARG A 157 0.79 16.42 -2.94
C ARG A 157 0.82 15.08 -3.65
N TYR A 158 0.28 14.98 -4.87
CA TYR A 158 0.55 13.86 -5.76
C TYR A 158 1.93 14.04 -6.38
N ASP A 159 2.99 13.71 -5.64
CA ASP A 159 4.36 13.98 -6.09
C ASP A 159 4.74 13.17 -7.34
N ARG A 160 4.31 11.90 -7.37
CA ARG A 160 4.62 10.94 -8.44
C ARG A 160 3.40 10.18 -8.95
N ALA A 161 2.20 10.67 -8.68
CA ALA A 161 0.95 10.06 -9.09
C ALA A 161 0.12 11.04 -9.93
N ALA A 162 -0.82 10.51 -10.69
CA ALA A 162 -1.83 11.31 -11.38
C ALA A 162 -3.12 10.50 -11.51
N VAL A 163 -4.25 11.21 -11.49
CA VAL A 163 -5.56 10.65 -11.80
C VAL A 163 -5.80 10.79 -13.30
N PHE A 164 -5.89 9.66 -14.00
CA PHE A 164 -6.19 9.55 -15.41
C PHE A 164 -7.70 9.54 -15.61
N ILE A 165 -8.17 10.33 -16.57
CA ILE A 165 -9.58 10.42 -16.92
C ILE A 165 -9.76 9.66 -18.24
N LEU A 166 -10.33 8.46 -18.13
CA LEU A 166 -10.33 7.45 -19.20
C LEU A 166 -11.48 7.64 -20.17
N SER A 167 -12.66 7.91 -19.64
CA SER A 167 -13.87 8.06 -20.43
C SER A 167 -14.86 8.97 -19.72
N ARG A 168 -15.70 9.62 -20.53
CA ARG A 168 -16.83 10.43 -20.07
C ARG A 168 -18.06 9.97 -20.85
N SER A 169 -19.05 9.42 -20.14
CA SER A 169 -20.32 9.01 -20.73
C SER A 169 -21.46 9.56 -19.89
N GLY A 170 -21.98 10.73 -20.28
CA GLY A 170 -22.97 11.45 -19.50
C GLY A 170 -22.39 11.93 -18.16
N GLU A 171 -23.00 11.53 -17.05
CA GLU A 171 -22.57 11.87 -15.69
C GLU A 171 -21.48 10.93 -15.14
N VAL A 172 -21.20 9.82 -15.81
CA VAL A 172 -20.20 8.84 -15.36
C VAL A 172 -18.85 9.20 -15.97
N VAL A 173 -17.87 9.41 -15.09
CA VAL A 173 -16.47 9.59 -15.46
C VAL A 173 -15.66 8.43 -14.89
N GLU A 174 -15.04 7.65 -15.76
CA GLU A 174 -14.15 6.57 -15.35
C GLU A 174 -12.77 7.15 -15.10
N MET A 175 -12.25 6.96 -13.89
CA MET A 175 -10.97 7.51 -13.47
C MET A 175 -10.09 6.45 -12.82
N LEU A 176 -8.78 6.59 -12.99
CA LEU A 176 -7.76 5.75 -12.33
C LEU A 176 -6.69 6.62 -11.71
N ASP A 177 -6.33 6.38 -10.45
CA ASP A 177 -5.11 6.92 -9.88
C ASP A 177 -3.93 6.00 -10.22
N VAL A 178 -2.91 6.54 -10.84
CA VAL A 178 -1.73 5.81 -11.28
C VAL A 178 -0.51 6.40 -10.60
N LYS A 179 0.10 5.62 -9.70
CA LYS A 179 1.30 5.99 -8.96
C LYS A 179 2.54 5.50 -9.69
N GLY A 180 3.55 6.37 -9.80
CA GLY A 180 4.80 6.13 -10.52
C GLY A 180 4.87 6.76 -11.92
N VAL A 181 4.00 7.73 -12.24
CA VAL A 181 3.84 8.29 -13.60
C VAL A 181 4.74 9.50 -13.92
N GLY A 182 5.76 9.75 -13.11
CA GLY A 182 6.64 10.90 -13.24
C GLY A 182 6.28 12.05 -12.29
N LEU A 183 7.22 13.00 -12.19
CA LEU A 183 7.18 14.10 -11.21
C LEU A 183 6.26 15.25 -11.60
N VAL A 184 5.88 16.04 -10.59
CA VAL A 184 5.12 17.29 -10.74
C VAL A 184 6.04 18.51 -10.67
N PRO A 185 5.98 19.44 -11.64
CA PRO A 185 6.67 20.72 -11.56
C PRO A 185 6.10 21.66 -10.47
N PRO A 186 6.93 22.54 -9.86
CA PRO A 186 8.38 22.56 -9.94
C PRO A 186 8.97 21.39 -9.15
N ASN A 187 9.95 20.73 -9.74
CA ASN A 187 10.51 19.52 -9.16
C ASN A 187 11.51 19.90 -8.08
N PRO A 188 11.32 19.51 -6.81
CA PRO A 188 12.35 19.72 -5.80
C PRO A 188 13.61 18.93 -6.17
N PRO A 189 14.81 19.37 -5.74
CA PRO A 189 16.04 18.63 -5.99
C PRO A 189 15.91 17.19 -5.48
N ILE A 190 16.23 16.22 -6.35
CA ILE A 190 16.11 14.76 -6.12
C ILE A 190 17.04 14.35 -4.97
N SER A 191 16.57 14.55 -3.74
CA SER A 191 17.27 14.23 -2.49
C SER A 191 16.61 13.10 -1.70
N GLN A 192 15.45 12.60 -2.16
CA GLN A 192 14.63 11.58 -1.50
C GLN A 192 14.14 10.55 -2.55
N ALA A 193 13.94 9.26 -2.21
CA ALA A 193 13.65 8.21 -3.22
C ALA A 193 12.41 8.49 -4.07
N TYR A 194 11.39 9.04 -3.44
CA TYR A 194 10.12 9.33 -4.08
C TYR A 194 10.24 10.45 -5.12
N LEU A 195 11.37 11.15 -5.15
CA LEU A 195 11.70 12.17 -6.14
C LEU A 195 12.28 11.61 -7.43
N THR A 196 12.29 10.27 -7.63
CA THR A 196 12.54 9.70 -8.97
C THR A 196 11.33 9.83 -9.89
N GLY A 197 10.13 10.10 -9.34
CA GLY A 197 8.88 10.19 -10.09
C GLY A 197 8.28 8.84 -10.47
N VAL A 198 8.99 7.75 -10.24
CA VAL A 198 8.57 6.38 -10.56
C VAL A 198 8.52 5.55 -9.28
N LEU A 199 7.83 4.40 -9.33
CA LEU A 199 7.70 3.48 -8.20
C LEU A 199 8.69 2.32 -8.39
N PRO A 200 9.50 1.93 -7.38
CA PRO A 200 10.17 0.65 -7.39
C PRO A 200 9.14 -0.48 -7.47
N ILE A 201 9.37 -1.49 -8.30
CA ILE A 201 8.45 -2.61 -8.50
C ILE A 201 8.15 -3.40 -7.22
N TYR A 202 9.12 -3.54 -6.31
CA TYR A 202 8.86 -4.17 -5.01
C TYR A 202 7.91 -3.33 -4.15
N GLU A 203 7.91 -2.00 -4.28
CA GLU A 203 7.01 -1.11 -3.54
C GLU A 203 5.60 -1.23 -4.11
N ALA A 204 5.47 -1.26 -5.44
CA ALA A 204 4.19 -1.48 -6.13
C ALA A 204 3.54 -2.82 -5.74
N VAL A 205 4.31 -3.91 -5.80
CA VAL A 205 3.83 -5.24 -5.43
C VAL A 205 3.49 -5.30 -3.94
N ALA A 206 4.34 -4.74 -3.08
CA ALA A 206 4.05 -4.71 -1.64
C ALA A 206 2.75 -3.97 -1.34
N GLU A 207 2.54 -2.77 -1.90
CA GLU A 207 1.28 -2.02 -1.71
C GLU A 207 0.07 -2.81 -2.22
N PHE A 208 0.17 -3.45 -3.38
CA PHE A 208 -0.89 -4.30 -3.93
C PHE A 208 -1.24 -5.48 -2.99
N MET A 209 -0.24 -6.16 -2.44
CA MET A 209 -0.44 -7.26 -1.50
C MET A 209 -1.03 -6.79 -0.16
N TRP A 210 -0.46 -5.73 0.41
CA TRP A 210 -0.90 -5.18 1.69
C TRP A 210 -2.32 -4.64 1.61
N ALA A 211 -2.75 -4.11 0.47
CA ALA A 211 -4.13 -3.70 0.28
C ALA A 211 -5.12 -4.84 0.54
N THR A 212 -4.80 -6.05 0.07
CA THR A 212 -5.62 -7.24 0.28
C THR A 212 -5.59 -7.71 1.74
N VAL A 213 -4.40 -7.73 2.36
CA VAL A 213 -4.22 -8.13 3.77
C VAL A 213 -5.01 -7.20 4.69
N VAL A 214 -4.85 -5.89 4.51
CA VAL A 214 -5.49 -4.86 5.34
C VAL A 214 -7.00 -4.87 5.14
N GLN A 215 -7.48 -5.01 3.90
CA GLN A 215 -8.92 -5.08 3.64
C GLN A 215 -9.57 -6.26 4.38
N ARG A 216 -8.95 -7.44 4.36
CA ARG A 216 -9.45 -8.61 5.09
C ARG A 216 -9.52 -8.39 6.60
N ILE A 217 -8.48 -7.80 7.18
CA ILE A 217 -8.47 -7.43 8.61
C ILE A 217 -9.64 -6.49 8.93
N LEU A 218 -9.87 -5.48 8.09
CA LEU A 218 -10.96 -4.52 8.30
C LEU A 218 -12.34 -5.16 8.15
N ASP A 219 -12.50 -6.10 7.21
CA ASP A 219 -13.76 -6.82 7.01
C ASP A 219 -14.06 -7.74 8.20
N GLU A 220 -13.07 -8.51 8.66
CA GLU A 220 -13.19 -9.39 9.82
C GLU A 220 -13.46 -8.61 11.11
N SER A 221 -12.84 -7.44 11.27
CA SER A 221 -13.06 -6.58 12.43
C SER A 221 -14.40 -5.84 12.41
N GLY A 222 -15.18 -5.96 11.33
CA GLY A 222 -16.41 -5.18 11.13
C GLY A 222 -16.16 -3.68 11.00
N SER A 223 -14.96 -3.27 10.58
CA SER A 223 -14.65 -1.85 10.38
C SER A 223 -15.48 -1.26 9.24
N ASN A 224 -15.89 -0.02 9.41
CA ASN A 224 -16.52 0.78 8.35
C ASN A 224 -15.47 1.46 7.44
N VAL A 225 -14.20 1.41 7.82
CA VAL A 225 -13.07 1.87 7.01
C VAL A 225 -12.77 0.82 5.95
N ARG A 226 -12.46 1.26 4.74
CA ARG A 226 -12.07 0.38 3.62
C ARG A 226 -10.70 0.76 3.09
N VAL A 227 -10.04 -0.16 2.40
CA VAL A 227 -8.84 0.11 1.66
C VAL A 227 -9.20 0.63 0.26
N LEU A 228 -8.48 1.65 -0.20
CA LEU A 228 -8.53 2.11 -1.59
C LEU A 228 -8.22 0.93 -2.52
N PRO A 229 -9.07 0.60 -3.50
CA PRO A 229 -8.78 -0.45 -4.47
C PRO A 229 -7.43 -0.31 -5.14
N HIS A 230 -6.71 -1.42 -5.20
CA HIS A 230 -5.50 -1.58 -6.00
C HIS A 230 -5.86 -2.58 -7.11
N TYR A 231 -5.73 -2.15 -8.37
CA TYR A 231 -6.20 -2.91 -9.51
C TYR A 231 -5.09 -3.67 -10.20
N ALA A 232 -3.91 -3.07 -10.35
CA ALA A 232 -2.82 -3.67 -11.10
C ALA A 232 -1.43 -3.14 -10.76
N VAL A 233 -0.40 -3.93 -11.06
CA VAL A 233 1.00 -3.51 -11.11
C VAL A 233 1.51 -3.69 -12.54
N ILE A 234 2.12 -2.64 -13.10
CA ILE A 234 2.73 -2.65 -14.43
C ILE A 234 4.23 -2.49 -14.25
N ASP A 235 5.00 -3.47 -14.74
CA ASP A 235 6.46 -3.36 -14.88
C ASP A 235 6.77 -2.47 -16.08
N LEU A 236 7.55 -1.41 -15.90
CA LEU A 236 7.90 -0.49 -16.97
C LEU A 236 9.02 -1.00 -17.88
N GLY A 237 9.66 -2.13 -17.55
CA GLY A 237 10.67 -2.77 -18.41
C GLY A 237 12.04 -2.09 -18.37
N PHE A 238 12.26 -1.16 -17.44
CA PHE A 238 13.57 -0.56 -17.17
C PHE A 238 13.83 -0.47 -15.67
N ASP A 239 15.10 -0.35 -15.29
CA ASP A 239 15.51 -0.22 -13.91
C ASP A 239 15.71 1.24 -13.49
N ILE A 240 15.45 1.52 -12.22
CA ILE A 240 15.74 2.77 -11.54
C ILE A 240 16.83 2.57 -10.49
N VAL A 241 17.59 3.62 -10.21
CA VAL A 241 18.55 3.62 -9.11
C VAL A 241 17.81 3.90 -7.82
N VAL A 242 17.92 2.99 -6.86
CA VAL A 242 17.45 3.23 -5.49
C VAL A 242 18.65 3.36 -4.57
N TYR A 243 18.65 4.45 -3.81
CA TYR A 243 19.70 4.73 -2.85
C TYR A 243 19.38 4.05 -1.51
N PRO A 244 20.40 3.64 -0.73
CA PRO A 244 20.18 3.11 0.62
C PRO A 244 19.30 4.05 1.44
N ASN A 245 18.37 3.49 2.20
CA ASN A 245 17.48 4.22 3.11
C ASN A 245 16.54 5.22 2.43
N THR A 246 16.45 5.23 1.10
CA THR A 246 15.57 6.20 0.43
C THR A 246 14.14 5.69 0.28
N THR A 247 13.96 4.38 0.10
CA THR A 247 12.68 3.71 0.38
C THR A 247 12.87 2.70 1.50
N TRP A 248 11.81 2.45 2.25
CA TRP A 248 11.83 1.61 3.46
C TRP A 248 12.07 0.14 3.16
N LEU A 249 11.74 -0.29 1.93
CA LEU A 249 11.99 -1.63 1.41
C LEU A 249 13.26 -1.70 0.56
N SER A 250 14.02 -0.60 0.44
CA SER A 250 15.20 -0.53 -0.41
C SER A 250 16.19 -1.62 -0.01
N PRO A 251 16.57 -2.54 -0.90
CA PRO A 251 17.78 -3.32 -0.69
C PRO A 251 18.98 -2.37 -0.56
N ALA A 252 20.13 -2.90 -0.14
CA ALA A 252 21.40 -2.17 -0.25
C ALA A 252 21.51 -1.53 -1.65
N LYS A 253 22.15 -0.34 -1.73
CA LYS A 253 22.31 0.48 -2.94
C LYS A 253 22.31 -0.36 -4.22
N GLY A 254 21.37 -0.10 -5.13
CA GLY A 254 21.25 -0.93 -6.33
C GLY A 254 20.31 -0.37 -7.38
N THR A 255 20.15 -1.15 -8.44
CA THR A 255 19.12 -0.94 -9.46
C THR A 255 17.97 -1.90 -9.22
N VAL A 256 16.74 -1.43 -9.41
CA VAL A 256 15.52 -2.24 -9.28
C VAL A 256 14.55 -1.87 -10.40
N GLY A 257 13.68 -2.79 -10.79
CA GLY A 257 12.68 -2.50 -11.82
C GLY A 257 11.79 -1.33 -11.43
N ALA A 258 11.48 -0.46 -12.39
CA ALA A 258 10.47 0.58 -12.26
C ALA A 258 9.08 0.02 -12.55
N ALA A 259 8.07 0.55 -11.87
CA ALA A 259 6.70 0.11 -12.02
C ALA A 259 5.70 1.27 -11.90
N LEU A 260 4.48 0.98 -12.35
CA LEU A 260 3.28 1.73 -12.04
C LEU A 260 2.38 0.89 -11.13
N LEU A 261 1.69 1.57 -10.22
CA LEU A 261 0.63 0.98 -9.41
C LEU A 261 -0.69 1.65 -9.76
N VAL A 262 -1.63 0.85 -10.26
CA VAL A 262 -2.96 1.30 -10.70
C VAL A 262 -3.95 1.12 -9.56
N ARG A 263 -4.65 2.19 -9.19
CA ARG A 263 -5.55 2.26 -8.05
C ARG A 263 -6.87 2.93 -8.43
N ALA A 264 -7.87 2.79 -7.58
CA ALA A 264 -9.04 3.66 -7.65
C ALA A 264 -8.62 5.12 -7.53
N ALA A 265 -9.20 5.97 -8.37
CA ALA A 265 -9.06 7.40 -8.20
C ALA A 265 -9.58 7.82 -6.82
N HIS A 266 -8.93 8.83 -6.24
CA HIS A 266 -9.32 9.36 -4.94
C HIS A 266 -8.90 10.83 -4.81
N CYS A 267 -9.44 11.49 -3.81
CA CYS A 267 -9.07 12.85 -3.45
C CYS A 267 -8.32 12.87 -2.13
N ARG A 268 -7.40 13.81 -2.04
CA ARG A 268 -6.77 14.21 -0.79
C ARG A 268 -7.08 15.69 -0.59
N GLU A 269 -7.75 16.00 0.51
CA GLU A 269 -7.65 17.34 1.07
C GLU A 269 -6.40 17.37 1.96
N GLY A 270 -5.58 18.42 1.86
CA GLY A 270 -4.47 18.69 2.79
C GLY A 270 -3.60 17.50 3.25
N THR A 271 -3.35 17.41 4.57
CA THR A 271 -2.66 16.29 5.25
C THR A 271 -3.57 15.13 5.59
N HIS A 272 -4.84 15.10 5.13
CA HIS A 272 -5.91 14.35 5.78
C HIS A 272 -5.50 12.92 6.13
N ARG A 273 -5.20 12.77 7.41
CA ARG A 273 -5.14 11.49 8.11
C ARG A 273 -6.57 11.22 8.57
N MET A 274 -6.91 9.95 8.75
CA MET A 274 -8.13 9.56 9.44
C MET A 274 -8.25 10.36 10.75
N THR A 275 -9.48 10.65 11.21
CA THR A 275 -9.66 11.34 12.50
C THR A 275 -8.92 10.61 13.62
N ASN A 276 -8.58 11.29 14.73
CA ASN A 276 -7.84 10.62 15.81
C ASN A 276 -8.56 9.38 16.33
N ASN A 277 -9.90 9.44 16.43
CA ASN A 277 -10.71 8.30 16.85
C ASN A 277 -10.66 7.14 15.86
N GLU A 278 -10.75 7.43 14.56
CA GLU A 278 -10.62 6.39 13.51
C GLU A 278 -9.21 5.82 13.50
N SER A 279 -8.18 6.67 13.60
CA SER A 279 -6.78 6.25 13.67
C SER A 279 -6.50 5.35 14.88
N LEU A 280 -7.07 5.68 16.05
CA LEU A 280 -6.98 4.87 17.26
C LEU A 280 -7.72 3.53 17.13
N LEU A 281 -8.90 3.53 16.51
CA LEU A 281 -9.65 2.31 16.26
C LEU A 281 -8.89 1.40 15.29
N LEU A 282 -8.31 1.96 14.24
CA LEU A 282 -7.46 1.24 13.29
C LEU A 282 -6.22 0.67 13.98
N GLU A 283 -5.51 1.45 14.79
CA GLU A 283 -4.38 0.96 15.57
C GLU A 283 -4.78 -0.22 16.46
N LYS A 284 -5.87 -0.07 17.23
CA LYS A 284 -6.38 -1.16 18.09
C LYS A 284 -6.74 -2.39 17.27
N THR A 285 -7.36 -2.20 16.11
CA THR A 285 -7.73 -3.28 15.20
C THR A 285 -6.48 -3.99 14.70
N PHE A 286 -5.55 -3.27 14.08
CA PHE A 286 -4.33 -3.84 13.51
C PHE A 286 -3.44 -4.51 14.55
N ARG A 287 -3.38 -3.99 15.78
CA ARG A 287 -2.62 -4.62 16.88
C ARG A 287 -3.11 -6.01 17.25
N ARG A 288 -4.42 -6.27 17.14
CA ARG A 288 -4.97 -7.64 17.32
C ARG A 288 -4.37 -8.63 16.31
N TYR A 289 -4.05 -8.15 15.11
CA TYR A 289 -3.44 -8.92 14.03
C TYR A 289 -1.90 -8.78 14.01
N GLY A 290 -1.30 -8.26 15.08
CA GLY A 290 0.15 -8.08 15.18
C GLY A 290 0.71 -7.04 14.21
N LEU A 291 -0.11 -6.10 13.76
CA LEU A 291 0.30 -4.95 12.95
C LEU A 291 0.18 -3.68 13.79
N SER A 292 0.88 -2.61 13.42
CA SER A 292 0.73 -1.29 14.01
C SER A 292 0.67 -0.27 12.89
N THR A 293 0.36 0.98 13.19
CA THR A 293 0.24 2.04 12.20
C THR A 293 1.26 3.13 12.44
N CYS A 294 1.57 3.90 11.40
CA CYS A 294 2.45 5.06 11.54
C CYS A 294 1.82 6.23 12.33
N ALA A 295 0.53 6.17 12.63
CA ALA A 295 -0.16 7.19 13.42
C ALA A 295 0.22 7.11 14.90
N GLY A 296 0.56 5.91 15.39
CA GLY A 296 1.15 5.73 16.71
C GLY A 296 2.62 6.11 16.70
N ARG A 297 2.97 7.34 17.11
CA ARG A 297 4.34 7.60 17.56
C ARG A 297 4.50 6.84 18.88
N LEU A 298 5.36 5.83 18.91
CA LEU A 298 5.80 5.32 20.19
C LEU A 298 6.73 6.34 20.83
N TYR A 299 6.57 6.52 22.14
CA TYR A 299 7.33 7.48 22.93
C TYR A 299 8.84 7.33 22.66
N ARG A 300 9.52 8.44 22.33
CA ARG A 300 10.99 8.56 22.18
C ARG A 300 11.68 7.45 21.37
N GLY A 301 11.70 7.62 20.05
CA GLY A 301 12.78 7.10 19.19
C GLY A 301 12.61 5.66 18.69
N SER A 302 11.57 4.92 19.09
CA SER A 302 11.26 3.61 18.52
C SER A 302 10.27 3.74 17.35
N TRP A 303 10.68 3.27 16.18
CA TRP A 303 9.81 3.16 15.01
C TRP A 303 9.18 1.77 14.99
N ALA A 304 7.85 1.72 15.10
CA ALA A 304 7.06 0.50 15.18
C ALA A 304 6.87 -0.22 13.83
N CYS A 305 6.23 -1.40 13.86
CA CYS A 305 5.57 -2.08 12.73
C CYS A 305 4.49 -1.24 12.09
N ALA A 306 4.86 -0.06 11.60
CA ALA A 306 3.96 0.94 11.14
C ALA A 306 3.61 0.66 9.68
N LEU A 307 2.40 0.15 9.47
CA LEU A 307 1.70 0.32 8.21
C LEU A 307 1.57 1.84 8.00
N ASN A 308 2.21 2.35 6.95
CA ASN A 308 1.83 3.65 6.45
C ASN A 308 0.38 3.58 6.04
N TYR A 309 -0.43 4.51 6.54
CA TYR A 309 -1.70 4.74 5.91
C TYR A 309 -1.94 6.23 5.87
N GLN A 310 -2.63 6.64 4.81
CA GLN A 310 -3.24 7.94 4.69
C GLN A 310 -4.75 7.73 4.52
N GLY A 311 -5.54 8.72 4.94
CA GLY A 311 -6.98 8.72 4.69
C GLY A 311 -7.27 9.43 3.38
N SER A 312 -8.25 8.97 2.62
CA SER A 312 -8.93 9.80 1.63
C SER A 312 -10.05 10.60 2.28
N THR A 313 -10.57 11.60 1.57
CA THR A 313 -11.81 12.32 1.97
C THR A 313 -12.99 11.36 2.17
N ASP A 314 -12.95 10.21 1.48
CA ASP A 314 -14.02 9.23 1.44
C ASP A 314 -13.79 8.10 2.47
N LYS A 315 -12.94 8.35 3.47
CA LYS A 315 -12.57 7.41 4.55
C LYS A 315 -11.97 6.09 4.07
N GLN A 316 -11.24 6.14 2.97
CA GLN A 316 -10.48 4.99 2.49
C GLN A 316 -9.02 5.08 2.92
N LEU A 317 -8.42 3.94 3.27
CA LEU A 317 -6.99 3.84 3.56
C LEU A 317 -6.20 3.67 2.27
N LEU A 318 -5.12 4.45 2.15
CA LEU A 318 -4.23 4.43 1.00
C LEU A 318 -2.77 4.53 1.43
N ASP A 319 -1.86 4.32 0.46
CA ASP A 319 -0.41 4.27 0.66
C ASP A 319 0.02 3.19 1.69
N LEU A 320 -0.53 1.98 1.56
CA LEU A 320 -0.30 0.84 2.45
C LEU A 320 1.08 0.22 2.27
N ALA A 321 2.12 0.95 2.70
CA ALA A 321 3.49 0.48 2.69
C ALA A 321 3.98 0.27 4.13
N PRO A 322 4.50 -0.91 4.49
CA PRO A 322 5.06 -1.12 5.81
C PRO A 322 6.42 -0.41 5.96
N PHE A 323 6.68 0.17 7.13
CA PHE A 323 7.81 1.10 7.33
C PHE A 323 9.00 0.54 8.11
N LYS A 324 8.75 0.16 9.35
CA LYS A 324 9.70 -0.44 10.30
C LYS A 324 8.90 -1.35 11.19
N THR A 325 9.42 -1.82 12.32
CA THR A 325 8.92 -3.06 12.90
C THR A 325 9.29 -3.13 14.38
N LEU A 326 8.33 -3.49 15.25
CA LEU A 326 8.42 -3.31 16.71
C LEU A 326 9.34 -4.33 17.37
N GLN A 327 10.15 -3.89 18.34
CA GLN A 327 10.77 -4.84 19.26
C GLN A 327 9.69 -5.49 20.14
N PRO A 328 9.81 -6.78 20.50
CA PRO A 328 8.82 -7.49 21.32
C PRO A 328 8.45 -6.79 22.63
N ASP A 329 9.39 -6.09 23.27
CA ASP A 329 9.21 -5.33 24.51
C ASP A 329 8.52 -3.96 24.31
N GLN A 330 8.34 -3.53 23.06
CA GLN A 330 7.69 -2.26 22.70
C GLN A 330 6.18 -2.40 22.44
N TRP A 331 5.63 -3.62 22.42
CA TRP A 331 4.19 -3.82 22.23
C TRP A 331 3.36 -3.38 23.43
N ASP A 332 3.90 -3.50 24.64
CA ASP A 332 3.26 -3.05 25.87
C ASP A 332 3.41 -1.52 26.08
N TRP A 333 4.08 -0.80 25.17
CA TRP A 333 4.22 0.65 25.30
C TRP A 333 2.90 1.36 24.98
N PRO A 334 2.55 2.43 25.72
CA PRO A 334 1.43 3.28 25.38
C PRO A 334 1.56 3.79 23.96
N VAL A 335 0.46 3.75 23.20
CA VAL A 335 0.45 4.37 21.88
C VAL A 335 0.17 5.84 22.05
N VAL A 336 1.03 6.67 21.48
CA VAL A 336 0.76 8.09 21.37
C VAL A 336 0.29 8.39 19.96
N VAL A 337 -0.95 8.83 19.84
CA VAL A 337 -1.46 9.37 18.57
C VAL A 337 -1.22 10.87 18.59
N ASP A 338 -0.43 11.32 17.63
CA ASP A 338 -0.16 12.73 17.37
C ASP A 338 -1.45 13.35 16.81
N ASP A 339 -2.07 14.26 17.55
CA ASP A 339 -3.23 15.01 17.05
C ASP A 339 -2.75 16.08 16.06
N TRP A 340 -2.59 15.70 14.79
CA TRP A 340 -2.18 16.60 13.72
C TRP A 340 -3.23 17.68 13.40
N GLN A 341 -4.45 17.54 13.91
CA GLN A 341 -5.51 18.53 13.77
C GLN A 341 -5.50 19.54 14.92
N SER A 342 -4.93 19.18 16.07
CA SER A 342 -4.67 20.12 17.16
C SER A 342 -3.55 21.09 16.77
N PRO A 343 -3.78 22.42 16.88
CA PRO A 343 -2.74 23.44 16.68
C PRO A 343 -1.52 23.20 17.57
N ASP A 344 -1.76 22.63 18.75
CA ASP A 344 -0.77 22.39 19.80
C ASP A 344 -0.12 21.01 19.70
N ARG A 345 -0.56 20.17 18.73
CA ARG A 345 -0.16 18.76 18.59
C ARG A 345 -0.28 17.99 19.89
N GLU A 346 -1.41 18.14 20.57
CA GLU A 346 -1.66 17.38 21.78
C GLU A 346 -1.50 15.88 21.50
N MET A 347 -0.73 15.23 22.36
CA MET A 347 -0.41 13.83 22.23
C MET A 347 -1.44 13.02 22.99
N LEU A 348 -2.31 12.30 22.28
CA LEU A 348 -3.26 11.38 22.89
C LEU A 348 -2.51 10.11 23.29
N VAL A 349 -2.20 9.99 24.58
CA VAL A 349 -1.67 8.75 25.16
C VAL A 349 -2.83 7.80 25.38
N VAL A 350 -2.86 6.71 24.62
CA VAL A 350 -3.83 5.64 24.81
C VAL A 350 -3.14 4.48 25.47
N ASP A 351 -3.60 4.16 26.67
CA ASP A 351 -3.22 2.95 27.35
C ASP A 351 -3.80 1.76 26.58
N LEU A 352 -2.90 0.97 25.98
CA LEU A 352 -3.21 -0.28 25.32
C LEU A 352 -2.81 -1.48 26.18
N SER A 353 -2.60 -1.30 27.49
CA SER A 353 -2.39 -2.39 28.42
C SER A 353 -3.50 -3.44 28.26
N GLY A 354 -3.09 -4.69 28.03
CA GLY A 354 -4.01 -5.80 27.74
C GLY A 354 -4.33 -6.05 26.26
N TYR A 355 -4.00 -5.14 25.33
CA TYR A 355 -4.03 -5.40 23.89
C TYR A 355 -2.72 -6.04 23.43
N ARG A 356 -2.55 -7.32 23.78
CA ARG A 356 -1.40 -8.09 23.31
C ARG A 356 -1.65 -8.60 21.89
N PRO A 357 -0.69 -8.45 20.96
CA PRO A 357 -0.72 -9.18 19.71
C PRO A 357 -0.91 -10.66 20.00
N ASP A 358 -1.65 -11.35 19.15
CA ASP A 358 -1.62 -12.80 19.18
C ASP A 358 -0.15 -13.26 19.04
N ALA A 359 0.33 -13.99 20.05
CA ALA A 359 1.73 -14.41 20.14
C ALA A 359 2.18 -15.23 18.92
N ARG A 360 1.24 -15.86 18.20
CA ARG A 360 1.49 -16.59 16.94
C ARG A 360 1.93 -15.68 15.79
N LEU A 361 1.63 -14.38 15.88
CA LEU A 361 1.88 -13.39 14.83
C LEU A 361 3.24 -12.68 15.01
N MET A 362 3.85 -12.84 16.19
CA MET A 362 5.15 -12.26 16.52
C MET A 362 6.31 -13.14 16.02
N VAL A 363 7.45 -12.54 15.70
CA VAL A 363 8.71 -13.26 15.41
C VAL A 363 9.59 -13.22 16.64
N ASN A 364 10.29 -14.31 16.91
CA ASN A 364 11.30 -14.34 17.97
C ASN A 364 12.47 -13.42 17.61
N ARG A 365 12.96 -12.67 18.60
CA ARG A 365 14.11 -11.77 18.47
C ARG A 365 15.37 -12.46 17.95
N ASP A 366 15.53 -13.75 18.21
CA ASP A 366 16.75 -14.48 17.82
C ASP A 366 16.74 -14.92 16.34
N ASP A 367 15.60 -14.85 15.64
CA ASP A 367 15.49 -15.18 14.22
C ASP A 367 15.91 -14.02 13.28
N TYR A 368 16.40 -12.89 13.83
CA TYR A 368 16.76 -11.69 13.07
C TYR A 368 18.10 -11.80 12.33
N TYR A 369 18.08 -11.45 11.04
CA TYR A 369 19.27 -11.30 10.22
C TYR A 369 19.75 -9.84 10.26
N TRP A 370 20.94 -9.60 10.80
CA TRP A 370 21.57 -8.29 11.06
C TRP A 370 22.03 -7.49 9.82
N GLY A 371 21.48 -7.75 8.63
CA GLY A 371 22.08 -7.31 7.36
C GLY A 371 21.55 -6.02 6.72
N LEU A 372 20.37 -5.54 7.13
CA LEU A 372 19.79 -4.28 6.63
C LEU A 372 19.09 -3.61 7.82
N SER A 373 19.47 -2.38 8.13
CA SER A 373 19.05 -1.64 9.32
C SER A 373 17.53 -1.65 9.55
N GLY A 374 17.08 -2.46 10.51
CA GLY A 374 15.70 -2.46 11.00
C GLY A 374 15.32 -3.75 11.72
N GLU A 375 15.63 -3.82 13.01
CA GLU A 375 15.16 -4.87 13.92
C GLU A 375 13.61 -4.86 14.04
N GLY A 376 12.99 -6.01 14.34
CA GLY A 376 11.61 -6.08 14.87
C GLY A 376 10.46 -6.54 13.95
N SER A 377 10.71 -7.30 12.86
CA SER A 377 9.67 -7.65 11.89
C SER A 377 8.68 -8.74 12.30
N THR A 378 7.39 -8.48 12.08
CA THR A 378 6.35 -9.49 12.26
C THR A 378 6.55 -10.60 11.23
N ARG A 379 6.09 -11.82 11.54
CA ARG A 379 6.37 -12.99 10.69
C ARG A 379 5.76 -12.79 9.33
N ALA A 380 4.60 -12.14 9.33
CA ALA A 380 3.88 -11.67 8.17
C ALA A 380 4.72 -10.70 7.32
N HIS A 381 5.22 -9.61 7.91
CA HIS A 381 5.97 -8.61 7.18
C HIS A 381 7.22 -9.19 6.51
N ARG A 382 8.03 -9.96 7.25
CA ARG A 382 9.25 -10.57 6.71
C ARG A 382 8.95 -11.55 5.58
N ARG A 383 7.91 -12.37 5.73
CA ARG A 383 7.47 -13.31 4.69
C ARG A 383 7.04 -12.57 3.43
N LEU A 384 6.19 -11.55 3.56
CA LEU A 384 5.73 -10.75 2.42
C LEU A 384 6.90 -10.01 1.75
N TYR A 385 7.81 -9.42 2.52
CA TYR A 385 8.99 -8.75 1.97
C TYR A 385 9.87 -9.69 1.14
N HIS A 386 10.26 -10.83 1.71
CA HIS A 386 11.09 -11.80 1.00
C HIS A 386 10.35 -12.41 -0.19
N PHE A 387 9.05 -12.66 -0.05
CA PHE A 387 8.19 -13.10 -1.15
C PHE A 387 8.20 -12.07 -2.29
N THR A 388 7.97 -10.78 -2.01
CA THR A 388 7.99 -9.71 -3.02
C THR A 388 9.33 -9.62 -3.74
N LEU A 389 10.45 -9.71 -3.01
CA LEU A 389 11.78 -9.71 -3.62
C LEU A 389 12.03 -10.96 -4.48
N ALA A 390 11.58 -12.13 -4.03
CA ALA A 390 11.71 -13.38 -4.78
C ALA A 390 10.85 -13.35 -6.06
N LEU A 391 9.61 -12.86 -5.95
CA LEU A 391 8.67 -12.65 -7.05
C LEU A 391 9.26 -11.73 -8.10
N HIS A 392 9.79 -10.58 -7.68
CA HIS A 392 10.45 -9.62 -8.56
C HIS A 392 11.65 -10.24 -9.31
N LYS A 393 12.55 -10.93 -8.58
CA LYS A 393 13.71 -11.58 -9.19
C LYS A 393 13.31 -12.65 -10.20
N ARG A 394 12.22 -13.38 -9.95
CA ARG A 394 11.72 -14.41 -10.86
C ARG A 394 11.08 -13.77 -12.11
N TRP A 395 10.28 -12.73 -11.91
CA TRP A 395 9.71 -11.93 -13.00
C TRP A 395 10.79 -11.35 -13.93
N GLN A 396 11.85 -10.75 -13.37
CA GLN A 396 12.96 -10.20 -14.15
C GLN A 396 13.71 -11.24 -14.99
N ARG A 397 13.79 -12.50 -14.52
CA ARG A 397 14.45 -13.57 -15.27
C ARG A 397 13.63 -14.04 -16.48
N GLY A 398 12.42 -13.53 -16.67
CA GLY A 398 11.53 -14.00 -17.72
C GLY A 398 11.21 -15.49 -17.58
N ALA A 399 11.34 -16.05 -16.36
CA ALA A 399 10.79 -17.36 -16.08
C ALA A 399 9.30 -17.25 -16.43
N GLY A 400 8.81 -18.07 -17.36
CA GLY A 400 7.50 -17.96 -17.99
C GLY A 400 6.32 -18.22 -17.04
N VAL A 401 6.31 -17.54 -15.90
CA VAL A 401 5.24 -17.56 -14.91
C VAL A 401 4.09 -16.75 -15.50
N SER A 402 2.97 -17.41 -15.70
CA SER A 402 1.74 -16.77 -16.11
C SER A 402 1.27 -15.79 -15.02
N ARG A 403 0.52 -14.76 -15.41
CA ARG A 403 -0.01 -13.77 -14.48
C ARG A 403 -0.99 -14.38 -13.48
N THR A 404 -1.75 -15.38 -13.90
CA THR A 404 -2.64 -16.17 -13.05
C THR A 404 -1.87 -16.92 -11.98
N GLU A 405 -0.72 -17.53 -12.32
CA GLU A 405 0.16 -18.16 -11.33
C GLU A 405 0.74 -17.13 -10.36
N LEU A 406 1.19 -15.95 -10.84
CA LEU A 406 1.69 -14.88 -9.95
C LEU A 406 0.62 -14.42 -8.96
N LEU A 407 -0.62 -14.22 -9.41
CA LEU A 407 -1.73 -13.83 -8.55
C LEU A 407 -2.05 -14.95 -7.53
N ALA A 408 -2.14 -16.20 -7.97
CA ALA A 408 -2.38 -17.33 -7.09
C ALA A 408 -1.27 -17.50 -6.05
N GLU A 409 -0.01 -17.24 -6.42
CA GLU A 409 1.12 -17.23 -5.48
C GLU A 409 1.04 -16.07 -4.48
N ILE A 410 0.65 -14.87 -4.93
CA ILE A 410 0.40 -13.73 -4.04
C ILE A 410 -0.70 -14.08 -3.04
N GLU A 411 -1.82 -14.61 -3.51
CA GLU A 411 -2.94 -15.04 -2.66
C GLU A 411 -2.51 -16.15 -1.71
N GLY A 412 -1.77 -17.15 -2.19
CA GLY A 412 -1.21 -18.22 -1.36
C GLY A 412 -0.27 -17.68 -0.28
N ALA A 413 0.60 -16.74 -0.60
CA ALA A 413 1.48 -16.09 0.36
C ALA A 413 0.69 -15.30 1.42
N ILE A 414 -0.41 -14.65 1.02
CA ILE A 414 -1.34 -13.96 1.94
C ILE A 414 -2.07 -14.98 2.83
N MET A 415 -2.57 -16.09 2.28
CA MET A 415 -3.26 -17.13 3.05
C MET A 415 -2.34 -17.85 4.05
N GLN A 416 -1.04 -17.86 3.81
CA GLN A 416 -0.03 -18.40 4.73
C GLN A 416 0.37 -17.45 5.86
N LEU A 417 -0.22 -16.25 5.91
CA LEU A 417 -0.04 -15.35 7.03
C LEU A 417 -0.70 -15.96 8.28
N PRO A 418 -0.03 -15.94 9.44
CA PRO A 418 -0.49 -16.69 10.62
C PRO A 418 -1.82 -16.21 11.23
N PHE A 419 -2.39 -15.11 10.73
CA PHE A 419 -3.71 -14.59 11.11
C PHE A 419 -4.78 -14.77 10.01
N MET A 420 -4.45 -15.40 8.89
CA MET A 420 -5.40 -15.65 7.78
C MET A 420 -5.97 -17.08 7.77
N SER A 421 -5.55 -17.91 8.73
CA SER A 421 -6.01 -19.29 8.97
C SER A 421 -6.81 -19.36 10.25
#